data_AF-A0A351ATZ0-F1
#
_entry.id   AF-A0A351ATZ0-F1
#
_cell.length_a   1.000
_cell.length_b   1.000
_cell.length_c   1.000
_cell.angle_alpha   90.00
_cell.angle_beta   90.00
_cell.angle_gamma   90.00
#
_symmetry.space_group_name_H-M   'P 1'
#
loop_
_entity.id
_entity.type
_entity.pdbx_description
1 polymer ?
#
loop_
_entity_poly.entity_id
_entity_poly.type
_entity_poly.pdbx_seq_one_letter_code
_entity_poly.pdbx_strand_id
1 'polypeptide(L)' 'GKSTVFNALTGLKQHTGNWAGKTIELCSGKCKKEPWQLVDLPGCYSLSPRSREEAVARDFLKERKPNAAAVVLDATCLER' A
#
# COMPACT_ATOMS: atom_id res chain seq x y z
N GLY A 1 6.63 2.18 9.50
CA GLY A 1 5.39 1.88 10.26
C GLY A 1 4.12 1.73 9.43
N LYS A 2 4.18 1.44 8.12
CA LYS A 2 2.99 1.34 7.25
C LYS A 2 2.02 0.24 7.68
N SER A 3 2.51 -0.98 7.91
CA SER A 3 1.67 -2.12 8.31
C SER A 3 0.95 -1.87 9.64
N THR A 4 1.59 -1.19 10.59
CA THR A 4 0.97 -0.78 11.85
C THR A 4 -0.22 0.15 11.63
N VAL A 5 -0.06 1.18 10.79
CA VAL A 5 -1.14 2.12 10.43
C VAL A 5 -2.27 1.39 9.70
N PHE A 6 -1.93 0.55 8.71
CA PHE A 6 -2.89 -0.23 7.95
C PHE A 6 -3.71 -1.17 8.85
N ASN A 7 -3.07 -1.87 9.78
CA ASN A 7 -3.73 -2.76 10.73
C ASN A 7 -4.64 -2.00 11.69
N ALA A 8 -4.23 -0.83 12.17
CA ALA A 8 -5.04 0.02 13.03
C ALA A 8 -6.32 0.48 12.33
N LEU A 9 -6.22 0.88 11.06
CA LEU A 9 -7.35 1.36 10.25
C LEU A 9 -8.32 0.25 9.82
N THR A 10 -7.79 -0.94 9.49
CA THR A 10 -8.59 -2.08 8.98
C THR A 10 -9.08 -3.04 10.05
N GLY A 11 -8.43 -3.06 11.22
CA GLY A 11 -8.81 -3.96 12.31
C GLY A 11 -8.57 -5.42 12.08
N LEU A 12 -7.53 -5.76 11.31
CA LEU A 12 -7.18 -7.14 10.96
C LEU A 12 -8.22 -7.85 10.06
N LYS A 13 -9.26 -7.14 9.58
CA LYS A 13 -10.20 -7.63 8.56
C LYS A 13 -9.59 -7.40 7.18
N GLN A 14 -8.62 -8.25 6.84
CA GLN A 14 -7.79 -8.11 5.67
C GLN A 14 -7.92 -9.33 4.76
N HIS A 15 -7.82 -9.10 3.46
CA HIS A 15 -7.73 -10.10 2.42
C HIS A 15 -6.40 -9.94 1.71
N THR A 16 -5.60 -11.01 1.72
CA THR A 16 -4.36 -11.10 0.96
C THR A 16 -4.64 -11.76 -0.39
N GLY A 17 -4.10 -11.17 -1.45
CA GLY A 17 -4.15 -11.75 -2.79
C GLY A 17 -2.92 -11.35 -3.59
N ASN A 18 -2.69 -12.04 -4.70
CA ASN A 18 -1.60 -11.70 -5.61
C ASN A 18 -2.03 -10.62 -6.59
N TRP A 19 -1.12 -9.69 -6.90
CA TRP A 19 -1.35 -8.77 -8.01
C TRP A 19 -1.40 -9.54 -9.34
N ALA A 20 -2.25 -9.11 -10.27
CA ALA A 20 -2.50 -9.82 -11.53
C ALA A 20 -1.19 -10.11 -12.28
N GLY A 21 -0.85 -11.39 -12.41
CA GLY A 21 0.35 -11.86 -13.11
C GLY A 21 1.68 -11.60 -12.38
N LYS A 22 1.67 -11.19 -11.11
CA LYS A 22 2.88 -10.96 -10.31
C LYS A 22 2.82 -11.75 -9.00
N THR A 23 3.98 -12.22 -8.54
CA THR A 23 4.14 -12.95 -7.27
C THR A 23 4.19 -12.04 -6.04
N ILE A 24 3.80 -10.77 -6.17
CA ILE A 24 3.80 -9.82 -5.07
C ILE A 24 2.42 -9.84 -4.42
N GLU A 25 2.42 -10.12 -3.12
CA GLU A 25 1.22 -10.09 -2.28
C GLU A 25 0.76 -8.64 -2.06
N LEU A 26 -0.54 -8.43 -2.21
CA LEU A 26 -1.24 -7.22 -1.85
C LEU A 26 -2.25 -7.54 -0.76
N CYS A 27 -2.22 -6.73 0.29
CA CYS A 27 -3.19 -6.82 1.36
C CYS A 27 -4.25 -5.74 1.15
N SER A 28 -5.53 -6.10 1.23
CA SER A 28 -6.63 -5.15 1.13
C SER A 28 -7.58 -5.31 2.31
N GLY A 29 -8.17 -4.22 2.78
CA GLY A 29 -9.07 -4.25 3.93
C GLY A 29 -10.03 -3.07 3.91
N LYS A 30 -11.18 -3.23 4.57
CA LYS A 30 -12.12 -2.11 4.76
C LYS A 30 -11.72 -1.30 5.98
N CYS A 31 -11.78 0.02 5.88
CA CYS A 31 -11.60 0.89 7.03
C CYS A 31 -12.73 0.62 8.06
N LYS A 32 -12.40 0.67 9.36
CA LYS A 32 -13.37 0.41 10.43
C LYS A 32 -14.47 1.47 10.53
N LYS A 33 -14.09 2.74 10.35
CA LYS A 33 -14.94 3.90 10.66
C LYS A 33 -15.57 4.52 9.42
N GLU A 34 -14.96 4.32 8.27
CA GLU A 34 -15.35 4.93 7.00
C GLU A 34 -15.55 3.85 5.94
N PRO A 35 -16.40 4.07 4.92
CA PRO A 35 -16.65 3.12 3.84
C PRO A 35 -15.50 3.09 2.81
N TRP A 36 -14.25 3.20 3.27
CA TRP A 36 -13.06 3.19 2.41
C TRP A 36 -12.49 1.79 2.29
N GLN A 37 -12.05 1.45 1.07
CA GLN A 37 -11.19 0.30 0.84
C GLN A 37 -9.73 0.76 0.87
N LEU A 38 -8.95 0.16 1.75
CA LEU A 38 -7.53 0.39 1.87
C LEU A 38 -6.80 -0.76 1.19
N VAL A 39 -5.78 -0.44 0.42
CA VAL A 39 -4.88 -1.41 -0.18
C VAL A 39 -3.47 -1.08 0.28
N ASP A 40 -2.81 -2.07 0.89
CA ASP A 40 -1.43 -1.96 1.30
C ASP A 40 -0.53 -2.26 0.09
N LEU A 41 0.16 -1.21 -0.37
CA LEU A 41 1.16 -1.34 -1.42
C LEU A 41 2.49 -1.79 -0.81
N PRO A 42 3.32 -2.52 -1.57
CA PRO A 42 4.66 -2.88 -1.12
C PRO A 42 5.47 -1.62 -0.80
N GLY A 43 6.35 -1.72 0.19
CA GLY A 43 7.20 -0.60 0.61
C GLY A 43 8.08 -0.15 -0.56
N CYS A 44 8.07 1.14 -0.83
CA CYS A 44 8.86 1.75 -1.90
C CYS A 44 9.71 2.86 -1.30
N TYR A 45 11.00 2.89 -1.65
CA TYR A 45 11.87 4.02 -1.33
C TYR A 45 11.75 5.11 -2.41
N SER A 46 11.37 4.72 -3.63
CA SER A 46 11.07 5.64 -4.72
C SER A 46 9.89 5.14 -5.56
N LEU A 47 9.19 6.07 -6.21
CA LEU A 47 8.27 5.76 -7.31
C LEU A 47 8.99 5.63 -8.66
N SER A 48 10.31 5.85 -8.69
CA SER A 48 11.17 5.47 -9.80
C SER A 48 11.51 3.98 -9.66
N PRO A 49 11.00 3.09 -10.52
CA PRO A 49 11.07 1.65 -10.28
C PRO A 49 12.49 1.14 -10.47
N ARG A 50 13.19 0.97 -9.37
CA ARG A 50 14.48 0.27 -9.28
C ARG A 50 14.30 -1.17 -8.80
N SER A 51 13.15 -1.48 -8.20
CA SER A 51 12.76 -2.85 -7.80
C SER A 51 11.40 -3.29 -8.38
N ARG A 52 11.11 -4.60 -8.28
CA ARG A 52 9.81 -5.16 -8.68
C ARG A 52 8.67 -4.62 -7.83
N GLU A 53 8.92 -4.40 -6.54
CA GLU A 53 8.00 -3.82 -5.57
C GLU A 53 7.60 -2.40 -5.97
N GLU A 54 8.58 -1.57 -6.32
CA GLU A 54 8.35 -0.20 -6.79
C GLU A 54 7.58 -0.16 -8.10
N ALA A 55 7.89 -1.08 -9.02
CA ALA A 55 7.12 -1.24 -10.25
C ALA A 55 5.66 -1.62 -9.94
N VAL A 56 5.40 -2.52 -8.99
CA VAL A 56 4.03 -2.88 -8.57
C VAL A 56 3.29 -1.70 -7.99
N ALA A 57 3.89 -0.95 -7.07
CA ALA A 57 3.23 0.22 -6.49
C ALA A 57 2.90 1.27 -7.56
N ARG A 58 3.84 1.56 -8.47
CA ARG A 58 3.61 2.48 -9.60
C ARG A 58 2.49 1.99 -10.52
N ASP A 59 2.55 0.73 -10.94
CA ASP A 59 1.57 0.15 -11.86
C ASP A 59 0.18 0.11 -11.21
N PHE A 60 0.10 -0.23 -9.92
CA PHE A 60 -1.15 -0.19 -9.16
C PHE A 60 -1.78 1.21 -9.18
N LEU A 61 -1.00 2.26 -8.87
CA LEU A 61 -1.50 3.64 -8.85
C LEU A 61 -2.01 4.07 -10.24
N LYS A 62 -1.35 3.63 -11.32
CA LYS A 62 -1.76 3.92 -12.70
C LYS A 62 -3.00 3.15 -13.14
N GLU A 63 -3.08 1.87 -12.83
CA GLU A 63 -4.14 0.97 -13.32
C GLU A 63 -5.41 1.05 -12.48
N ARG A 64 -5.30 1.05 -11.14
CA ARG A 64 -6.47 1.08 -10.24
C ARG A 64 -7.00 2.48 -10.00
N LYS A 65 -6.21 3.52 -10.26
CA LYS A 65 -6.58 4.93 -10.09
C LYS A 65 -7.31 5.19 -8.76
N PRO A 66 -6.64 4.96 -7.62
CA PRO A 66 -7.27 5.17 -6.32
C PRO A 66 -7.69 6.63 -6.14
N ASN A 67 -8.74 6.86 -5.36
CA ASN A 67 -9.22 8.22 -5.09
C ASN A 67 -8.19 9.06 -4.30
N ALA A 68 -7.37 8.41 -3.48
CA ALA A 68 -6.31 9.03 -2.70
C ALA A 68 -5.17 8.04 -2.43
N ALA A 69 -3.99 8.58 -2.14
CA ALA A 69 -2.83 7.82 -1.68
C ALA A 69 -2.36 8.40 -0.33
N ALA A 70 -2.17 7.52 0.66
CA ALA A 70 -1.60 7.89 1.96
C ALA A 70 -0.15 7.42 2.03
N VAL A 71 0.77 8.34 2.27
CA VAL A 71 2.20 8.04 2.40
C VAL A 71 2.58 8.05 3.86
N VAL A 72 3.10 6.93 4.35
CA VAL A 72 3.57 6.81 5.74
C VAL A 72 5.06 7.06 5.78
N LEU A 73 5.45 8.21 6.34
CA LEU A 73 6.83 8.63 6.49
C LEU A 73 7.34 8.33 7.90
N ASP A 74 8.63 8.05 8.02
CA ASP A 74 9.30 7.96 9.31
C ASP A 74 9.84 9.35 9.69
N ALA A 75 9.28 9.93 10.76
CA ALA A 75 9.66 11.25 11.23
C ALA A 75 11.13 11.33 11.69
N THR A 76 11.75 10.21 12.05
CA THR A 76 13.16 10.16 12.48
C THR A 76 14.14 10.15 11.30
N CYS A 77 13.66 9.87 10.09
CA CYS A 77 14.46 9.77 8.87
C CYS A 77 13.89 10.66 7.76
N LEU A 78 13.50 11.90 8.08
CA LEU A 78 12.79 12.79 7.15
C LEU A 78 13.66 13.30 5.98
N GLU A 79 14.98 13.30 6.16
CA GLU A 79 15.94 13.85 5.18
C GLU A 79 16.26 12.88 4.03
N ARG A 80 15.63 11.69 4.01
CA ARG A 80 15.85 10.62 3.03
C ARG A 80 14.76 10.52 1.97
#